data_AF-A0A9D3V5M0-F1
#
_entry.id   AF-A0A9D3V5M0-F1
#
_cell.length_a   1.000
_cell.length_b   1.000
_cell.length_c   1.000
_cell.angle_alpha   90.00
_cell.angle_beta   90.00
_cell.angle_gamma   90.00
#
_symmetry.space_group_name_H-M   'P 1'
#
loop_
_entity.id
_entity.type
_entity.pdbx_description
1 polymer ?
#
loop_
_entity_poly.entity_id
_entity_poly.type
_entity_poly.pdbx_seq_one_letter_code
_entity_poly.pdbx_strand_id
1 'polypeptide(L)'
;MTMDKYEAVFISTPTIGNLVPTVEFAHHLTRHDPRFSATLLIITVPDRTIGNLYTQSLATAASHTQSHVNFIHLPTVQPPTPDQYQSSLGYTSLFIDKHKPHVKHAISTLASTTSVAALFVDMFTTSMIDVAQDLGIPCYLFFASPASFLGFMLHLPALDTQLAVDFVDSDSHSGFIVPKDSAVELIVPTFSKPLPPSMLPSHVLKRNKDGYFCFLENARRYTETIGIVVNTFLELEPHAIESLSISGLPPVYPVGPILDHVGASRWHPDGAQQQDSIREWLDQQPPSSVVFLCFGSMGSLEGPQLREIAIGLERSGYRFLWSIREQPKGKLDLPGEYTNVEAVLPAGFLDRTAGLGIVCGWVQQVRVLSHQAIRGFVSHCGWNSILESVWHGVPIATWPVYAEQQMNAFELVKELGLGVEIRLDYREGSDLVVAEELERGLRRLMDGEDEVKAKVREMKAKSRMALMENGSSYKSLTSLIQEISGRIQELEAGTSLTNAQKMEIDAQKLKDLKVKNYLFQASDHSILETILCKDTAKHI
;
A
#
# COMPACT_ATOMS: atom_id res chain seq x y z
N MET A 1 23.66 -12.64 -31.55
CA MET A 1 22.22 -12.38 -31.47
C MET A 1 22.04 -11.20 -30.55
N THR A 2 21.47 -10.10 -31.03
CA THR A 2 21.05 -8.99 -30.17
C THR A 2 19.96 -9.54 -29.23
N MET A 3 20.18 -9.49 -27.92
CA MET A 3 19.14 -9.81 -26.94
C MET A 3 17.95 -8.89 -27.18
N ASP A 4 16.74 -9.44 -27.33
CA ASP A 4 15.52 -8.65 -27.38
C ASP A 4 15.41 -7.82 -26.09
N LYS A 5 15.17 -6.52 -26.25
CA LYS A 5 14.99 -5.59 -25.14
C LYS A 5 13.52 -5.23 -25.02
N TYR A 6 12.97 -5.45 -23.84
CA TYR A 6 11.58 -5.19 -23.49
C TYR A 6 11.50 -3.93 -22.63
N GLU A 7 10.50 -3.10 -22.88
CA GLU A 7 10.23 -1.90 -22.08
C GLU A 7 8.98 -2.11 -21.22
N ALA A 8 9.16 -2.08 -19.89
CA ALA A 8 8.06 -2.06 -18.94
C ALA A 8 7.73 -0.62 -18.54
N VAL A 9 6.51 -0.17 -18.82
CA VAL A 9 6.08 1.19 -18.45
C VAL A 9 5.29 1.12 -17.15
N PHE A 10 5.51 2.09 -16.27
CA PHE A 10 4.86 2.18 -14.97
C PHE A 10 4.18 3.53 -14.80
N ILE A 11 3.00 3.53 -14.19
CA ILE A 11 2.33 4.74 -13.72
C ILE A 11 1.83 4.52 -12.31
N SER A 12 2.11 5.49 -11.43
CA SER A 12 1.78 5.42 -10.02
C SER A 12 1.02 6.65 -9.56
N THR A 13 0.11 6.45 -8.62
CA THR A 13 -0.47 7.47 -7.77
C THR A 13 0.66 8.31 -7.17
N PRO A 14 0.59 9.65 -7.24
CA PRO A 14 1.67 10.55 -6.84
C PRO A 14 1.70 10.78 -5.32
N THR A 15 1.80 9.69 -4.57
CA THR A 15 1.94 9.61 -3.12
C THR A 15 3.15 8.73 -2.81
N ILE A 16 3.96 9.09 -1.80
CA ILE A 16 5.17 8.33 -1.45
C ILE A 16 4.88 6.85 -1.17
N GLY A 17 3.76 6.56 -0.52
CA GLY A 17 3.34 5.19 -0.21
C GLY A 17 3.07 4.31 -1.44
N ASN A 18 2.82 4.88 -2.62
CA ASN A 18 2.60 4.15 -3.87
C ASN A 18 3.79 4.28 -4.82
N LEU A 19 4.35 5.49 -4.91
CA LEU A 19 5.40 5.82 -5.86
C LEU A 19 6.75 5.16 -5.50
N VAL A 20 7.15 5.15 -4.22
CA VAL A 20 8.38 4.49 -3.79
C VAL A 20 8.38 2.99 -4.11
N PRO A 21 7.39 2.19 -3.67
CA PRO A 21 7.37 0.76 -4.00
C PRO A 21 7.26 0.50 -5.50
N THR A 22 6.62 1.39 -6.29
CA THR A 22 6.59 1.25 -7.76
C THR A 22 7.98 1.43 -8.39
N VAL A 23 8.74 2.43 -7.93
CA VAL A 23 10.14 2.64 -8.36
C VAL A 23 11.01 1.45 -7.99
N GLU A 24 10.90 0.97 -6.75
CA GLU A 24 11.69 -0.17 -6.29
C GLU A 24 11.28 -1.46 -6.99
N PHE A 25 10.01 -1.64 -7.37
CA PHE A 25 9.57 -2.76 -8.20
C PHE A 25 10.15 -2.69 -9.62
N ALA A 26 10.17 -1.52 -10.26
CA ALA A 26 10.81 -1.34 -11.56
C ALA A 26 12.31 -1.68 -11.51
N HIS A 27 13.01 -1.24 -10.45
CA HIS A 27 14.40 -1.64 -10.22
C HIS A 27 14.55 -3.14 -9.95
N HIS A 28 13.63 -3.75 -9.20
CA HIS A 28 13.67 -5.18 -8.92
C HIS A 28 13.49 -6.01 -10.19
N LEU A 29 12.51 -5.66 -11.03
CA LEU A 29 12.25 -6.28 -12.33
C LEU A 29 13.48 -6.23 -13.25
N THR A 30 14.05 -5.03 -13.45
CA THR A 30 15.20 -4.83 -14.36
C THR A 30 16.51 -5.45 -13.86
N ARG A 31 16.68 -5.61 -12.53
CA ARG A 31 17.83 -6.35 -11.96
C ARG A 31 17.66 -7.86 -12.09
N HIS A 32 16.43 -8.35 -12.06
CA HIS A 32 16.13 -9.78 -12.15
C HIS A 32 16.28 -10.31 -13.58
N ASP A 33 15.87 -9.55 -14.59
CA ASP A 33 16.06 -9.91 -15.99
C ASP A 33 16.62 -8.73 -16.81
N PRO A 34 17.91 -8.77 -17.21
CA PRO A 34 18.57 -7.73 -18.00
C PRO A 34 17.97 -7.46 -19.39
N ARG A 35 17.02 -8.28 -19.86
CA ARG A 35 16.25 -8.01 -21.08
C ARG A 35 15.25 -6.88 -20.87
N PHE A 36 14.86 -6.57 -19.63
CA PHE A 36 13.91 -5.50 -19.32
C PHE A 36 14.62 -4.18 -19.01
N SER A 37 14.17 -3.13 -19.69
CA SER A 37 14.26 -1.75 -19.22
C SER A 37 12.90 -1.33 -18.64
N ALA A 38 12.90 -0.28 -17.83
CA ALA A 38 11.67 0.27 -17.28
C ALA A 38 11.61 1.79 -17.43
N THR A 39 10.40 2.31 -17.63
CA THR A 39 10.13 3.75 -17.65
C THR A 39 8.95 4.09 -16.75
N LEU A 40 9.19 4.96 -15.77
CA LEU A 40 8.13 5.49 -14.92
C LEU A 40 7.60 6.81 -15.47
N LEU A 41 6.30 6.88 -15.66
CA LEU A 41 5.58 8.09 -16.00
C LEU A 41 5.18 8.83 -14.72
N ILE A 42 5.76 10.01 -14.52
CA ILE A 42 5.64 10.78 -13.28
C ILE A 42 4.57 11.86 -13.45
N ILE A 43 3.48 11.70 -12.70
CA ILE A 43 2.48 12.75 -12.49
C ILE A 43 3.00 13.70 -11.41
N THR A 44 3.20 14.97 -11.77
CA THR A 44 3.61 16.01 -10.82
C THR A 44 2.37 16.72 -10.28
N VAL A 45 2.17 16.68 -8.96
CA VAL A 45 1.06 17.40 -8.31
C VAL A 45 1.57 18.78 -7.87
N PRO A 46 0.89 19.89 -8.24
CA PRO A 46 1.21 21.21 -7.72
C PRO A 46 1.24 21.21 -6.18
N ASP A 47 2.14 21.99 -5.59
CA ASP A 47 2.25 22.24 -4.14
C ASP A 47 2.48 21.00 -3.25
N ARG A 48 2.87 19.85 -3.82
CA ARG A 48 3.27 18.64 -3.06
C ARG A 48 4.79 18.48 -2.95
N THR A 49 5.39 19.17 -1.98
CA THR A 49 6.84 19.26 -1.81
C THR A 49 7.55 17.90 -1.67
N ILE A 50 7.04 16.98 -0.85
CA ILE A 50 7.72 15.69 -0.55
C ILE A 50 7.78 14.77 -1.79
N GLY A 51 6.67 14.60 -2.51
CA GLY A 51 6.64 13.80 -3.74
C GLY A 51 7.50 14.41 -4.85
N ASN A 52 7.52 15.74 -4.94
CA ASN A 52 8.35 16.45 -5.92
C ASN A 52 9.84 16.32 -5.60
N LEU A 53 10.23 16.40 -4.32
CA LEU A 53 11.60 16.15 -3.88
C LEU A 53 12.05 14.72 -4.21
N TYR A 54 11.19 13.73 -3.94
CA TYR A 54 11.47 12.35 -4.30
C TYR A 54 11.69 12.18 -5.80
N THR A 55 10.77 12.66 -6.64
CA THR A 55 10.89 12.51 -8.09
C THR A 55 12.09 13.25 -8.68
N GLN A 56 12.43 14.43 -8.15
CA GLN A 56 13.64 15.17 -8.53
C GLN A 56 14.92 14.36 -8.20
N SER A 57 14.97 13.70 -7.04
CA SER A 57 16.13 12.87 -6.68
C SER A 57 16.35 11.69 -7.65
N LEU A 58 15.27 11.13 -8.19
CA LEU A 58 15.33 10.01 -9.13
C LEU A 58 15.96 10.45 -10.46
N ALA A 59 15.62 11.65 -10.94
CA ALA A 59 16.24 12.23 -12.12
C ALA A 59 17.75 12.45 -11.93
N THR A 60 18.18 12.92 -10.74
CA THR A 60 19.61 13.05 -10.42
C THR A 60 20.30 11.69 -10.34
N ALA A 61 19.71 10.69 -9.68
CA ALA A 61 20.30 9.36 -9.54
C ALA A 61 20.43 8.61 -10.87
N ALA A 62 19.45 8.77 -11.77
CA ALA A 62 19.48 8.20 -13.12
C ALA A 62 20.63 8.79 -13.97
N SER A 63 21.02 10.04 -13.74
CA SER A 63 22.13 10.67 -14.45
C SER A 63 23.53 10.20 -14.02
N HIS A 64 23.63 9.50 -12.88
CA HIS A 64 24.90 9.08 -12.27
C HIS A 64 25.09 7.56 -12.24
N THR A 65 24.07 6.79 -12.61
CA THR A 65 24.11 5.32 -12.60
C THR A 65 23.73 4.78 -13.96
N GLN A 66 24.33 3.66 -14.36
CA GLN A 66 23.93 2.89 -15.54
C GLN A 66 22.65 2.10 -15.21
N SER A 67 21.60 2.82 -14.82
CA SER A 67 20.29 2.27 -14.45
C SER A 67 19.49 1.93 -15.69
N HIS A 68 18.83 0.77 -15.69
CA HIS A 68 17.85 0.38 -16.71
C HIS A 68 16.46 0.98 -16.46
N VAL A 69 16.35 1.89 -15.48
CA VAL A 69 15.10 2.57 -15.11
C VAL A 69 15.19 4.06 -15.47
N ASN A 70 14.25 4.51 -16.29
CA ASN A 70 14.09 5.88 -16.78
C ASN A 70 12.86 6.55 -16.14
N PHE A 71 12.85 7.88 -16.13
CA PHE A 71 11.77 8.68 -15.58
C PHE A 71 11.32 9.73 -16.60
N ILE A 72 10.02 9.79 -16.88
CA ILE A 72 9.42 10.80 -17.77
C ILE A 72 8.41 11.60 -16.95
N HIS A 73 8.69 12.88 -16.74
CA HIS A 73 7.73 13.81 -16.17
C HIS A 73 6.67 14.15 -17.21
N LEU A 74 5.41 13.85 -16.88
CA LEU A 74 4.28 14.19 -17.76
C LEU A 74 4.01 15.70 -17.71
N PRO A 75 3.52 16.30 -18.81
CA PRO A 75 3.05 17.67 -18.81
C PRO A 75 2.01 17.93 -17.71
N THR A 76 2.05 19.12 -17.13
CA THR A 76 1.11 19.54 -16.08
C THR A 76 -0.29 19.72 -16.65
N VAL A 77 -1.30 19.27 -15.90
CA VAL A 77 -2.72 19.50 -16.19
C VAL A 77 -3.34 20.46 -15.17
N GLN A 78 -4.46 21.08 -15.54
CA GLN A 78 -5.21 21.92 -14.60
C GLN A 78 -5.82 21.07 -13.47
N PRO A 79 -5.59 21.40 -12.19
CA PRO A 79 -6.13 20.64 -11.07
C PRO A 79 -7.67 20.65 -11.07
N PRO A 80 -8.33 19.63 -10.49
CA PRO A 80 -9.76 19.68 -10.22
C PRO A 80 -10.14 20.88 -9.37
N THR A 81 -11.25 21.54 -9.69
CA THR A 81 -11.78 22.66 -8.90
C THR A 81 -12.48 22.14 -7.64
N PRO A 82 -12.56 22.93 -6.55
CA PRO A 82 -13.10 22.46 -5.26
C PRO A 82 -14.53 21.90 -5.29
N ASP A 83 -15.34 22.27 -6.28
CA ASP A 83 -16.71 21.78 -6.51
C ASP A 83 -16.76 20.41 -7.20
N GLN A 84 -15.65 19.94 -7.77
CA GLN A 84 -15.58 18.67 -8.51
C GLN A 84 -15.33 17.45 -7.61
N TYR A 85 -14.94 17.65 -6.35
CA TYR A 85 -14.58 16.56 -5.44
C TYR A 85 -15.01 16.82 -3.99
N GLN A 86 -15.31 15.74 -3.29
CA GLN A 86 -15.70 15.70 -1.88
C GLN A 86 -14.66 15.02 -0.99
N SER A 87 -13.66 14.33 -1.55
CA SER A 87 -12.59 13.66 -0.80
C SER A 87 -11.23 13.82 -1.47
N SER A 88 -10.16 13.53 -0.72
CA SER A 88 -8.78 13.51 -1.23
C SER A 88 -8.60 12.47 -2.34
N LEU A 89 -9.29 11.32 -2.25
CA LEU A 89 -9.25 10.30 -3.29
C LEU A 89 -10.01 10.73 -4.54
N GLY A 90 -11.18 11.37 -4.40
CA GLY A 90 -11.91 11.92 -5.55
C GLY A 90 -11.09 12.95 -6.33
N TYR A 91 -10.42 13.86 -5.61
CA TYR A 91 -9.44 14.78 -6.22
C TYR A 91 -8.34 14.03 -6.98
N THR A 92 -7.74 13.02 -6.33
CA THR A 92 -6.63 12.26 -6.89
C THR A 92 -7.05 11.49 -8.15
N SER A 93 -8.22 10.84 -8.12
CA SER A 93 -8.78 10.09 -9.25
C SER A 93 -9.03 11.00 -10.46
N LEU A 94 -9.70 12.15 -10.26
CA LEU A 94 -9.94 13.13 -11.32
C LEU A 94 -8.63 13.71 -11.87
N PHE A 95 -7.67 14.00 -11.00
CA PHE A 95 -6.37 14.54 -11.43
C PHE A 95 -5.59 13.53 -12.26
N ILE A 96 -5.58 12.25 -11.87
CA ILE A 96 -4.96 11.17 -12.65
C ILE A 96 -5.66 11.01 -14.00
N ASP A 97 -6.99 10.98 -14.04
CA ASP A 97 -7.76 10.80 -15.27
C ASP A 97 -7.45 11.89 -16.32
N LYS A 98 -7.26 13.14 -15.89
CA LYS A 98 -6.83 14.25 -16.77
C LYS A 98 -5.47 14.02 -17.45
N HIS A 99 -4.62 13.10 -16.96
CA HIS A 99 -3.33 12.77 -17.57
C HIS A 99 -3.42 11.71 -18.67
N LYS A 100 -4.58 11.07 -18.91
CA LYS A 100 -4.76 10.04 -19.94
C LYS A 100 -4.15 10.41 -21.31
N PRO A 101 -4.39 11.62 -21.87
CA PRO A 101 -3.81 11.99 -23.16
C PRO A 101 -2.27 12.05 -23.13
N HIS A 102 -1.69 12.52 -22.02
CA HIS A 102 -0.25 12.62 -21.85
C HIS A 102 0.41 11.25 -21.67
N VAL A 103 -0.23 10.35 -20.93
CA VAL A 103 0.20 8.96 -20.79
C VAL A 103 0.18 8.26 -22.15
N LYS A 104 -0.93 8.38 -22.89
CA LYS A 104 -1.06 7.81 -24.24
C LYS A 104 0.01 8.31 -25.20
N HIS A 105 0.30 9.61 -25.16
CA HIS A 105 1.35 10.22 -25.96
C HIS A 105 2.74 9.67 -25.59
N ALA A 106 3.10 9.67 -24.30
CA ALA A 106 4.40 9.19 -23.84
C ALA A 106 4.64 7.71 -24.20
N ILE A 107 3.64 6.85 -24.00
CA ILE A 107 3.75 5.43 -24.35
C ILE A 107 3.86 5.24 -25.87
N SER A 108 3.07 5.97 -26.67
CA SER A 108 3.19 5.94 -28.13
C SER A 108 4.58 6.35 -28.61
N THR A 109 5.17 7.36 -28.00
CA THR A 109 6.54 7.79 -28.31
C THR A 109 7.56 6.72 -27.95
N LEU A 110 7.46 6.09 -26.78
CA LEU A 110 8.33 4.97 -26.40
C LEU A 110 8.19 3.81 -27.40
N ALA A 111 6.96 3.40 -27.69
CA ALA A 111 6.65 2.32 -28.63
C ALA A 111 7.17 2.55 -30.06
N SER A 112 7.48 3.79 -30.45
CA SER A 112 8.11 4.10 -31.74
C SER A 112 9.60 3.71 -31.82
N THR A 113 10.24 3.44 -30.68
CA THR A 113 11.69 3.17 -30.57
C THR A 113 12.03 1.88 -29.84
N THR A 114 11.12 1.34 -29.04
CA THR A 114 11.31 0.12 -28.24
C THR A 114 10.04 -0.73 -28.20
N SER A 115 10.19 -2.02 -27.89
CA SER A 115 9.05 -2.93 -27.72
C SER A 115 8.47 -2.76 -26.32
N VAL A 116 7.33 -2.06 -26.23
CA VAL A 116 6.61 -1.87 -24.95
C VAL A 116 5.89 -3.18 -24.59
N ALA A 117 6.43 -3.85 -23.59
CA ALA A 117 6.03 -5.18 -23.14
C ALA A 117 4.80 -5.17 -22.24
N ALA A 118 4.71 -4.17 -21.36
CA ALA A 118 3.68 -4.09 -20.34
C ALA A 118 3.49 -2.65 -19.86
N LEU A 119 2.24 -2.31 -19.51
CA LEU A 119 1.90 -1.17 -18.65
C LEU A 119 1.53 -1.69 -17.27
N PHE A 120 2.24 -1.24 -16.24
CA PHE A 120 1.88 -1.45 -14.84
C PHE A 120 1.16 -0.20 -14.32
N VAL A 121 -0.13 -0.36 -14.00
CA VAL A 121 -0.93 0.64 -13.28
C VAL A 121 -0.92 0.30 -11.79
N ASP A 122 -0.96 1.29 -10.91
CA ASP A 122 -1.17 1.05 -9.48
C ASP A 122 -2.66 0.99 -9.10
N MET A 123 -2.92 0.66 -7.83
CA MET A 123 -4.26 0.49 -7.24
C MET A 123 -5.24 1.67 -7.41
N PHE A 124 -4.77 2.91 -7.67
CA PHE A 124 -5.63 4.06 -7.96
C PHE A 124 -5.38 4.71 -9.34
N THR A 125 -4.56 4.13 -10.21
CA THR A 125 -4.38 4.58 -11.61
C THR A 125 -5.07 3.65 -12.61
N THR A 126 -6.09 2.89 -12.19
CA THR A 126 -6.83 1.96 -13.06
C THR A 126 -7.49 2.64 -14.27
N SER A 127 -7.71 3.95 -14.23
CA SER A 127 -8.15 4.72 -15.41
C SER A 127 -7.18 4.59 -16.60
N MET A 128 -5.90 4.27 -16.36
CA MET A 128 -4.90 4.07 -17.40
C MET A 128 -5.00 2.71 -18.10
N ILE A 129 -5.85 1.79 -17.62
CA ILE A 129 -6.21 0.57 -18.33
C ILE A 129 -6.84 0.92 -19.69
N ASP A 130 -7.64 1.99 -19.75
CA ASP A 130 -8.23 2.49 -21.01
C ASP A 130 -7.13 2.84 -22.04
N VAL A 131 -6.03 3.43 -21.57
CA VAL A 131 -4.89 3.80 -22.43
C VAL A 131 -4.14 2.55 -22.92
N ALA A 132 -3.96 1.55 -22.07
CA ALA A 132 -3.36 0.28 -22.48
C ALA A 132 -4.22 -0.43 -23.54
N GLN A 133 -5.54 -0.46 -23.36
CA GLN A 133 -6.48 -1.05 -24.32
C GLN A 133 -6.42 -0.32 -25.68
N ASP A 134 -6.45 1.02 -25.66
CA ASP A 134 -6.34 1.86 -26.85
C ASP A 134 -5.06 1.62 -27.65
N LEU A 135 -3.96 1.30 -26.97
CA LEU A 135 -2.65 1.04 -27.57
C LEU A 135 -2.38 -0.45 -27.83
N GLY A 136 -3.28 -1.34 -27.42
CA GLY A 136 -3.09 -2.79 -27.53
C GLY A 136 -1.95 -3.35 -26.66
N ILE A 137 -1.64 -2.70 -25.53
CA ILE A 137 -0.53 -3.06 -24.65
C ILE A 137 -1.03 -3.92 -23.48
N PRO A 138 -0.32 -5.01 -23.11
CA PRO A 138 -0.61 -5.79 -21.90
C PRO A 138 -0.64 -4.91 -20.63
N CYS A 139 -1.72 -4.99 -19.84
CA CYS A 139 -1.89 -4.16 -18.64
C CYS A 139 -1.90 -5.01 -17.37
N TYR A 140 -1.01 -4.70 -16.42
CA TYR A 140 -0.87 -5.35 -15.13
C TYR A 140 -1.17 -4.36 -14.01
N LEU A 141 -1.72 -4.86 -12.90
CA LEU A 141 -1.86 -4.08 -11.66
C LEU A 141 -0.61 -4.27 -10.79
N PHE A 142 -0.05 -3.20 -10.25
CA PHE A 142 0.89 -3.25 -9.12
C PHE A 142 0.19 -2.76 -7.84
N PHE A 143 0.01 -3.66 -6.90
CA PHE A 143 -0.71 -3.44 -5.65
C PHE A 143 0.28 -3.28 -4.49
N ALA A 144 0.59 -2.02 -4.15
CA ALA A 144 1.52 -1.65 -3.09
C ALA A 144 0.93 -1.74 -1.66
N SER A 145 0.16 -2.80 -1.38
CA SER A 145 -0.57 -3.07 -0.13
C SER A 145 -0.71 -4.61 0.04
N PRO A 146 -1.23 -5.18 1.15
CA PRO A 146 -1.24 -6.63 1.36
C PRO A 146 -2.17 -7.39 0.40
N ALA A 147 -1.97 -8.71 0.31
CA ALA A 147 -2.91 -9.60 -0.36
C ALA A 147 -4.27 -9.66 0.35
N SER A 148 -4.31 -9.53 1.67
CA SER A 148 -5.53 -9.44 2.47
C SER A 148 -6.43 -8.29 2.00
N PHE A 149 -5.85 -7.10 1.84
CA PHE A 149 -6.54 -5.91 1.32
C PHE A 149 -6.86 -5.99 -0.18
N LEU A 150 -6.00 -6.62 -0.99
CA LEU A 150 -6.34 -6.90 -2.40
C LEU A 150 -7.62 -7.75 -2.50
N GLY A 151 -7.73 -8.80 -1.69
CA GLY A 151 -8.93 -9.63 -1.66
C GLY A 151 -10.16 -8.88 -1.18
N PHE A 152 -10.01 -8.00 -0.19
CA PHE A 152 -11.07 -7.08 0.20
C PHE A 152 -11.53 -6.22 -0.98
N MET A 153 -10.60 -5.61 -1.72
CA MET A 153 -10.95 -4.78 -2.87
C MET A 153 -11.63 -5.58 -3.98
N LEU A 154 -11.17 -6.79 -4.28
CA LEU A 154 -11.83 -7.68 -5.25
C LEU A 154 -13.23 -8.12 -4.79
N HIS A 155 -13.46 -8.23 -3.48
CA HIS A 155 -14.75 -8.58 -2.89
C HIS A 155 -15.69 -7.37 -2.68
N LEU A 156 -15.15 -6.15 -2.68
CA LEU A 156 -15.90 -4.91 -2.42
C LEU A 156 -17.15 -4.73 -3.30
N PRO A 157 -17.16 -5.07 -4.61
CA PRO A 157 -18.38 -4.97 -5.42
C PRO A 157 -19.53 -5.87 -4.94
N ALA A 158 -19.22 -7.04 -4.36
CA ALA A 158 -20.23 -7.90 -3.74
C ALA A 158 -20.68 -7.32 -2.38
N LEU A 159 -19.71 -6.87 -1.57
CA LEU A 159 -19.98 -6.23 -0.28
C LEU A 159 -20.82 -4.95 -0.40
N ASP A 160 -20.74 -4.19 -1.50
CA ASP A 160 -21.53 -2.96 -1.69
C ASP A 160 -23.04 -3.19 -1.50
N THR A 161 -23.55 -4.36 -1.92
CA THR A 161 -24.96 -4.72 -1.71
C THR A 161 -25.24 -5.01 -0.24
N GLN A 162 -24.37 -5.78 0.42
CA GLN A 162 -24.50 -6.06 1.85
C GLN A 162 -24.44 -4.76 2.68
N LEU A 163 -23.48 -3.88 2.38
CA LEU A 163 -23.34 -2.57 3.02
C LEU A 163 -24.57 -1.67 2.78
N ALA A 164 -25.30 -1.84 1.68
CA ALA A 164 -26.55 -1.10 1.45
C ALA A 164 -27.72 -1.62 2.29
N VAL A 165 -27.73 -2.91 2.61
CA VAL A 165 -28.84 -3.57 3.30
C VAL A 165 -28.62 -3.59 4.80
N ASP A 166 -27.41 -3.90 5.27
CA ASP A 166 -27.13 -4.21 6.67
C ASP A 166 -26.62 -3.01 7.47
N PHE A 167 -26.38 -1.87 6.82
CA PHE A 167 -25.83 -0.67 7.44
C PHE A 167 -26.75 0.54 7.29
N VAL A 168 -26.58 1.51 8.19
CA VAL A 168 -27.27 2.81 8.20
C VAL A 168 -26.28 3.93 8.45
N ASP A 169 -26.61 5.15 8.03
CA ASP A 169 -25.85 6.33 8.39
C ASP A 169 -25.88 6.53 9.92
N SER A 170 -24.71 6.75 10.52
CA SER A 170 -24.60 7.11 11.92
C SER A 170 -25.08 8.54 12.15
N ASP A 171 -25.81 8.76 13.25
CA ASP A 171 -26.16 10.10 13.74
C ASP A 171 -24.93 10.90 14.26
N SER A 172 -23.75 10.28 14.30
CA SER A 172 -22.52 10.95 14.72
C SER A 172 -22.01 11.93 13.66
N HIS A 173 -21.24 12.93 14.11
CA HIS A 173 -20.60 13.92 13.23
C HIS A 173 -19.59 13.32 12.24
N SER A 174 -19.24 12.03 12.37
CA SER A 174 -18.29 11.34 11.48
C SER A 174 -18.83 11.12 10.06
N GLY A 175 -20.16 11.04 9.91
CA GLY A 175 -20.82 10.67 8.65
C GLY A 175 -20.49 9.24 8.19
N PHE A 176 -20.11 8.36 9.11
CA PHE A 176 -19.87 6.94 8.83
C PHE A 176 -21.15 6.14 8.82
N ILE A 177 -21.20 5.11 7.99
CA ILE A 177 -22.17 4.04 8.13
C ILE A 177 -21.80 3.12 9.30
N VAL A 178 -22.80 2.64 10.01
CA VAL A 178 -22.68 1.68 11.11
C VAL A 178 -23.62 0.51 10.87
N PRO A 179 -23.29 -0.70 11.35
CA PRO A 179 -24.16 -1.85 11.16
C PRO A 179 -25.48 -1.65 11.90
N LYS A 180 -26.59 -2.12 11.31
CA LYS A 180 -27.93 -2.12 11.93
C LYS A 180 -28.01 -3.02 13.16
N ASP A 181 -27.19 -4.06 13.18
CA ASP A 181 -27.05 -5.02 14.27
C ASP A 181 -25.58 -5.11 14.67
N SER A 182 -25.30 -5.02 15.97
CA SER A 182 -23.95 -5.18 16.53
C SER A 182 -23.29 -6.54 16.25
N ALA A 183 -24.07 -7.55 15.85
CA ALA A 183 -23.58 -8.88 15.47
C ALA A 183 -23.14 -8.99 13.99
N VAL A 184 -23.27 -7.92 13.20
CA VAL A 184 -22.82 -7.94 11.79
C VAL A 184 -21.30 -8.08 11.74
N GLU A 185 -20.85 -9.20 11.16
CA GLU A 185 -19.47 -9.45 10.80
C GLU A 185 -19.35 -9.50 9.26
N LEU A 186 -18.21 -9.04 8.73
CA LEU A 186 -17.95 -9.07 7.30
C LEU A 186 -17.07 -10.28 6.98
N ILE A 187 -17.57 -11.16 6.11
CA ILE A 187 -16.79 -12.29 5.61
C ILE A 187 -16.05 -11.83 4.36
N VAL A 188 -14.73 -11.75 4.47
CA VAL A 188 -13.84 -11.41 3.36
C VAL A 188 -12.92 -12.61 3.14
N PRO A 189 -12.95 -13.29 1.97
CA PRO A 189 -12.26 -14.57 1.78
C PRO A 189 -10.75 -14.58 2.07
N THR A 190 -10.10 -13.42 2.00
CA THR A 190 -8.66 -13.26 2.27
C THR A 190 -8.32 -13.00 3.73
N PHE A 191 -9.32 -12.85 4.60
CA PHE A 191 -9.13 -12.83 6.04
C PHE A 191 -9.61 -14.16 6.62
N SER A 192 -8.76 -14.80 7.41
CA SER A 192 -9.06 -16.06 8.11
C SER A 192 -10.07 -15.88 9.24
N LYS A 193 -10.23 -14.65 9.72
CA LYS A 193 -11.20 -14.25 10.75
C LYS A 193 -12.22 -13.27 10.18
N PRO A 194 -13.49 -13.33 10.63
CA PRO A 194 -14.48 -12.33 10.27
C PRO A 194 -13.98 -10.92 10.58
N LEU A 195 -14.13 -10.01 9.63
CA LEU A 195 -13.64 -8.65 9.76
C LEU A 195 -14.70 -7.77 10.45
N PRO A 196 -14.38 -7.15 11.60
CA PRO A 196 -15.30 -6.21 12.23
C PRO A 196 -15.53 -4.99 11.31
N PRO A 197 -16.76 -4.44 11.22
CA PRO A 197 -17.01 -3.28 10.38
C PRO A 197 -16.19 -2.04 10.75
N SER A 198 -15.77 -1.92 12.02
CA SER A 198 -14.86 -0.87 12.49
C SER A 198 -13.43 -0.98 11.93
N MET A 199 -13.08 -2.07 11.24
CA MET A 199 -11.81 -2.20 10.51
C MET A 199 -11.91 -1.70 9.07
N LEU A 200 -13.10 -1.39 8.56
CA LEU A 200 -13.25 -0.89 7.18
C LEU A 200 -12.55 0.46 7.00
N PRO A 201 -11.92 0.70 5.83
CA PRO A 201 -11.36 1.99 5.48
C PRO A 201 -12.38 3.12 5.59
N SER A 202 -11.95 4.30 6.02
CA SER A 202 -12.85 5.46 6.18
C SER A 202 -13.58 5.85 4.88
N HIS A 203 -12.99 5.61 3.71
CA HIS A 203 -13.65 5.82 2.42
C HIS A 203 -14.81 4.84 2.18
N VAL A 204 -14.71 3.61 2.69
CA VAL A 204 -15.78 2.60 2.63
C VAL A 204 -16.91 2.97 3.58
N LEU A 205 -16.57 3.46 4.79
CA LEU A 205 -17.56 3.89 5.78
C LEU A 205 -18.29 5.19 5.38
N LYS A 206 -17.75 6.01 4.48
CA LYS A 206 -18.40 7.24 3.98
C LYS A 206 -19.07 7.01 2.61
N ARG A 207 -20.06 6.11 2.56
CA ARG A 207 -20.72 5.66 1.30
C ARG A 207 -21.32 6.78 0.46
N ASN A 208 -21.69 7.90 1.08
CA ASN A 208 -22.28 9.05 0.40
C ASN A 208 -21.25 10.05 -0.17
N LYS A 209 -19.95 9.72 -0.16
CA LYS A 209 -18.87 10.55 -0.69
C LYS A 209 -18.23 9.93 -1.94
N ASP A 210 -17.71 10.79 -2.80
CA ASP A 210 -16.96 10.41 -4.01
C ASP A 210 -15.84 9.37 -3.76
N GLY A 211 -15.18 9.42 -2.60
CA GLY A 211 -14.13 8.47 -2.24
C GLY A 211 -14.62 7.01 -2.20
N TYR A 212 -15.87 6.77 -1.79
CA TYR A 212 -16.47 5.43 -1.84
C TYR A 212 -16.59 4.94 -3.29
N PHE A 213 -17.13 5.79 -4.17
CA PHE A 213 -17.32 5.45 -5.58
C PHE A 213 -15.97 5.24 -6.28
N CYS A 214 -14.95 6.03 -5.97
CA CYS A 214 -13.60 5.80 -6.48
C CYS A 214 -13.02 4.46 -6.04
N PHE A 215 -13.21 4.06 -4.77
CA PHE A 215 -12.81 2.72 -4.28
C PHE A 215 -13.50 1.61 -5.08
N LEU A 216 -14.83 1.70 -5.21
CA LEU A 216 -15.65 0.72 -5.90
C LEU A 216 -15.33 0.63 -7.40
N GLU A 217 -15.06 1.76 -8.04
CA GLU A 217 -14.63 1.82 -9.44
C GLU A 217 -13.28 1.13 -9.61
N ASN A 218 -12.25 1.51 -8.85
CA ASN A 218 -10.94 0.87 -8.94
C ASN A 218 -11.02 -0.64 -8.69
N ALA A 219 -11.76 -1.06 -7.65
CA ALA A 219 -12.00 -2.47 -7.32
C ALA A 219 -12.55 -3.28 -8.50
N ARG A 220 -13.57 -2.75 -9.21
CA ARG A 220 -14.15 -3.41 -10.39
C ARG A 220 -13.12 -3.58 -11.51
N ARG A 221 -12.29 -2.55 -11.72
CA ARG A 221 -11.30 -2.51 -12.80
C ARG A 221 -10.09 -3.42 -12.58
N TYR A 222 -9.81 -3.89 -11.37
CA TYR A 222 -8.68 -4.80 -11.12
C TYR A 222 -8.78 -6.09 -11.97
N THR A 223 -10.00 -6.57 -12.22
CA THR A 223 -10.27 -7.77 -13.03
C THR A 223 -10.09 -7.55 -14.54
N GLU A 224 -9.92 -6.31 -15.00
CA GLU A 224 -9.59 -5.98 -16.39
C GLU A 224 -8.10 -6.16 -16.71
N THR A 225 -7.25 -6.23 -15.68
CA THR A 225 -5.81 -6.47 -15.84
C THR A 225 -5.52 -7.94 -16.13
N ILE A 226 -4.41 -8.22 -16.82
CA ILE A 226 -4.04 -9.58 -17.18
C ILE A 226 -3.25 -10.31 -16.09
N GLY A 227 -2.85 -9.59 -15.03
CA GLY A 227 -2.15 -10.11 -13.87
C GLY A 227 -1.99 -9.02 -12.81
N ILE A 228 -1.93 -9.45 -11.55
CA ILE A 228 -1.84 -8.56 -10.40
C ILE A 228 -0.56 -8.87 -9.64
N VAL A 229 0.36 -7.92 -9.61
CA VAL A 229 1.59 -7.98 -8.82
C VAL A 229 1.30 -7.38 -7.44
N VAL A 230 1.66 -8.07 -6.37
CA VAL A 230 1.37 -7.64 -4.99
C VAL A 230 2.66 -7.51 -4.22
N ASN A 231 2.83 -6.41 -3.47
CA ASN A 231 3.99 -6.20 -2.62
C ASN A 231 3.86 -6.99 -1.30
N THR A 232 3.85 -8.31 -1.40
CA THR A 232 3.86 -9.25 -0.27
C THR A 232 4.58 -10.54 -0.66
N PHE A 233 4.76 -11.47 0.28
CA PHE A 233 5.38 -12.77 0.04
C PHE A 233 4.58 -13.90 0.67
N LEU A 234 4.68 -15.11 0.09
CA LEU A 234 3.87 -16.27 0.43
C LEU A 234 3.90 -16.60 1.93
N GLU A 235 5.06 -16.51 2.54
CA GLU A 235 5.25 -16.87 3.95
C GLU A 235 4.65 -15.85 4.93
N LEU A 236 4.35 -14.62 4.49
CA LEU A 236 3.70 -13.59 5.33
C LEU A 236 2.18 -13.73 5.32
N GLU A 237 1.59 -13.90 4.14
CA GLU A 237 0.14 -13.94 3.94
C GLU A 237 -0.32 -15.22 3.21
N PRO A 238 0.00 -16.43 3.74
CA PRO A 238 -0.28 -17.68 3.03
C PRO A 238 -1.78 -17.85 2.76
N HIS A 239 -2.62 -17.57 3.78
CA HIS A 239 -4.07 -17.68 3.65
C HIS A 239 -4.64 -16.73 2.59
N ALA A 240 -4.26 -15.44 2.62
CA ALA A 240 -4.77 -14.48 1.66
C ALA A 240 -4.34 -14.81 0.22
N ILE A 241 -3.08 -15.23 0.01
CA ILE A 241 -2.56 -15.60 -1.31
C ILE A 241 -3.23 -16.87 -1.85
N GLU A 242 -3.44 -17.88 -1.00
CA GLU A 242 -4.18 -19.09 -1.36
C GLU A 242 -5.64 -18.76 -1.73
N SER A 243 -6.31 -17.91 -0.95
CA SER A 243 -7.68 -17.44 -1.22
C SER A 243 -7.80 -16.61 -2.50
N LEU A 244 -6.71 -16.05 -3.02
CA LEU A 244 -6.69 -15.32 -4.31
C LEU A 244 -6.42 -16.23 -5.51
N SER A 245 -6.04 -17.49 -5.30
CA SER A 245 -5.76 -18.46 -6.36
C SER A 245 -7.04 -19.10 -6.93
N ILE A 246 -8.08 -18.30 -7.15
CA ILE A 246 -9.40 -18.73 -7.61
C ILE A 246 -9.50 -18.64 -9.14
N SER A 247 -10.07 -19.67 -9.75
CA SER A 247 -10.36 -19.69 -11.20
C SER A 247 -11.20 -18.48 -11.60
N GLY A 248 -10.68 -17.70 -12.55
CA GLY A 248 -11.36 -16.53 -13.09
C GLY A 248 -10.84 -15.18 -12.59
N LEU A 249 -10.00 -15.13 -11.57
CA LEU A 249 -9.25 -13.91 -11.28
C LEU A 249 -8.00 -13.81 -12.16
N PRO A 250 -7.48 -12.60 -12.43
CA PRO A 250 -6.15 -12.45 -12.97
C PRO A 250 -5.13 -13.15 -12.05
N PRO A 251 -4.08 -13.79 -12.61
CA PRO A 251 -3.04 -14.43 -11.79
C PRO A 251 -2.39 -13.40 -10.86
N VAL A 252 -2.19 -13.81 -9.61
CA VAL A 252 -1.59 -12.99 -8.56
C VAL A 252 -0.13 -13.37 -8.36
N TYR A 253 0.75 -12.37 -8.40
CA TYR A 253 2.20 -12.51 -8.27
C TYR A 253 2.68 -11.79 -6.99
N PRO A 254 2.81 -12.49 -5.85
CA PRO A 254 3.46 -11.93 -4.67
C PRO A 254 4.97 -11.81 -4.95
N VAL A 255 5.50 -10.59 -4.99
CA VAL A 255 6.92 -10.32 -5.35
C VAL A 255 7.70 -9.59 -4.25
N GLY A 256 7.07 -9.36 -3.09
CA GLY A 256 7.64 -8.59 -1.99
C GLY A 256 8.63 -9.38 -1.11
N PRO A 257 9.18 -8.74 -0.07
CA PRO A 257 8.99 -7.33 0.25
C PRO A 257 9.84 -6.43 -0.68
N ILE A 258 9.18 -5.56 -1.44
CA ILE A 258 9.81 -4.50 -2.24
C ILE A 258 9.95 -3.26 -1.34
N LEU A 259 11.20 -2.89 -1.06
CA LEU A 259 11.55 -1.87 -0.07
C LEU A 259 12.62 -0.90 -0.61
N ASP A 260 12.52 0.36 -0.21
CA ASP A 260 13.61 1.31 -0.33
C ASP A 260 14.58 1.13 0.85
N HIS A 261 15.61 0.30 0.68
CA HIS A 261 16.60 0.04 1.74
C HIS A 261 17.46 1.26 2.13
N VAL A 262 17.46 2.34 1.33
CA VAL A 262 18.25 3.55 1.60
C VAL A 262 17.38 4.65 2.23
N GLY A 263 16.09 4.64 1.91
CA GLY A 263 15.06 5.55 2.39
C GLY A 263 15.24 7.00 1.95
N ALA A 264 14.61 7.89 2.72
CA ALA A 264 14.60 9.34 2.54
C ALA A 264 16.00 10.00 2.46
N SER A 265 17.06 9.30 2.87
CA SER A 265 18.46 9.75 2.76
C SER A 265 18.86 10.20 1.34
N ARG A 266 18.18 9.69 0.31
CA ARG A 266 18.48 10.02 -1.09
C ARG A 266 17.83 11.33 -1.56
N TRP A 267 16.82 11.84 -0.84
CA TRP A 267 15.88 12.78 -1.47
C TRP A 267 15.18 13.77 -0.54
N HIS A 268 15.09 13.50 0.76
CA HIS A 268 14.50 14.45 1.69
C HIS A 268 15.57 15.44 2.18
N PRO A 269 15.34 16.76 2.08
CA PRO A 269 16.34 17.79 2.37
C PRO A 269 16.58 18.03 3.86
N ASP A 270 15.95 17.26 4.77
CA ASP A 270 16.22 17.42 6.20
C ASP A 270 17.71 17.31 6.47
N GLY A 271 18.18 18.25 7.29
CA GLY A 271 19.60 18.44 7.54
C GLY A 271 20.25 17.12 7.89
N ALA A 272 21.27 16.74 7.12
CA ALA A 272 22.14 15.60 7.43
C ALA A 272 22.52 15.59 8.92
N GLN A 273 22.71 16.78 9.50
CA GLN A 273 22.94 17.01 10.92
C GLN A 273 21.85 16.44 11.87
N GLN A 274 20.56 16.58 11.57
CA GLN A 274 19.49 15.99 12.39
C GLN A 274 19.55 14.47 12.35
N GLN A 275 19.76 13.90 11.16
CA GLN A 275 19.82 12.45 10.98
C GLN A 275 21.09 11.86 11.61
N ASP A 276 22.22 12.58 11.53
CA ASP A 276 23.46 12.25 12.22
C ASP A 276 23.28 12.31 13.74
N SER A 277 22.61 13.34 14.27
CA SER A 277 22.30 13.45 15.69
C SER A 277 21.40 12.31 16.19
N ILE A 278 20.36 11.95 15.43
CA ILE A 278 19.51 10.78 15.75
C ILE A 278 20.34 9.50 15.79
N ARG A 279 21.22 9.30 14.79
CA ARG A 279 22.10 8.13 14.74
C ARG A 279 23.06 8.09 15.93
N GLU A 280 23.76 9.19 16.20
CA GLU A 280 24.70 9.30 17.32
C GLU A 280 24.03 9.06 18.67
N TRP A 281 22.80 9.54 18.86
CA TRP A 281 22.03 9.26 20.05
C TRP A 281 21.65 7.78 20.15
N LEU A 282 21.20 7.17 19.06
CA LEU A 282 20.86 5.75 19.01
C LEU A 282 22.09 4.86 19.30
N ASP A 283 23.27 5.23 18.79
CA ASP A 283 24.56 4.53 19.02
C ASP A 283 24.91 4.46 20.52
N GLN A 284 24.43 5.42 21.33
CA GLN A 284 24.67 5.48 22.77
C GLN A 284 23.65 4.67 23.60
N GLN A 285 22.61 4.11 22.97
CA GLN A 285 21.57 3.36 23.69
C GLN A 285 21.89 1.87 23.76
N PRO A 286 21.49 1.18 24.85
CA PRO A 286 21.60 -0.28 24.91
C PRO A 286 20.85 -0.96 23.75
N PRO A 287 21.34 -2.11 23.24
CA PRO A 287 20.63 -2.87 22.22
C PRO A 287 19.21 -3.21 22.66
N SER A 288 18.25 -3.09 21.74
CA SER A 288 16.84 -3.41 21.97
C SER A 288 16.26 -2.71 23.22
N SER A 289 16.51 -1.41 23.38
CA SER A 289 16.03 -0.61 24.51
C SER A 289 15.17 0.61 24.15
N VAL A 290 15.10 0.96 22.85
CA VAL A 290 14.40 2.15 22.37
C VAL A 290 13.10 1.76 21.67
N VAL A 291 11.99 2.44 22.00
CA VAL A 291 10.76 2.39 21.19
C VAL A 291 10.79 3.51 20.14
N PHE A 292 10.50 3.17 18.90
CA PHE A 292 10.33 4.15 17.83
C PHE A 292 8.84 4.42 17.62
N LEU A 293 8.44 5.69 17.47
CA LEU A 293 7.07 6.11 17.20
C LEU A 293 7.05 6.94 15.91
N CYS A 294 6.32 6.47 14.91
CA CYS A 294 6.14 7.18 13.64
C CYS A 294 4.82 6.77 12.97
N PHE A 295 4.09 7.76 12.48
CA PHE A 295 2.74 7.59 11.94
C PHE A 295 2.68 7.68 10.41
N GLY A 296 3.80 7.36 9.74
CA GLY A 296 3.90 7.39 8.28
C GLY A 296 4.04 8.80 7.70
N SER A 297 4.03 8.90 6.37
CA SER A 297 4.31 10.18 5.70
C SER A 297 3.18 11.20 5.79
N MET A 298 1.94 10.74 5.99
CA MET A 298 0.74 11.59 6.10
C MET A 298 0.17 11.62 7.51
N GLY A 299 0.67 10.79 8.44
CA GLY A 299 0.15 10.74 9.79
C GLY A 299 0.58 11.96 10.59
N SER A 300 -0.41 12.76 10.96
CA SER A 300 -0.30 13.82 11.96
C SER A 300 -1.38 13.59 13.01
N LEU A 301 -1.06 13.88 14.26
CA LEU A 301 -2.01 13.74 15.38
C LEU A 301 -2.29 15.12 15.97
N GLU A 302 -3.50 15.31 16.46
CA GLU A 302 -3.91 16.59 17.05
C GLU A 302 -3.20 16.86 18.37
N GLY A 303 -3.08 18.14 18.75
CA GLY A 303 -2.41 18.56 19.98
C GLY A 303 -2.85 17.83 21.25
N PRO A 304 -4.15 17.58 21.50
CA PRO A 304 -4.58 16.75 22.63
C PRO A 304 -3.98 15.33 22.61
N GLN A 305 -3.93 14.68 21.45
CA GLN A 305 -3.37 13.35 21.32
C GLN A 305 -1.84 13.35 21.51
N LEU A 306 -1.13 14.38 21.03
CA LEU A 306 0.30 14.54 21.28
C LEU A 306 0.60 14.68 22.79
N ARG A 307 -0.26 15.38 23.54
CA ARG A 307 -0.11 15.49 25.00
C ARG A 307 -0.27 14.15 25.71
N GLU A 308 -1.28 13.36 25.34
CA GLU A 308 -1.46 12.01 25.91
C GLU A 308 -0.27 11.09 25.59
N ILE A 309 0.27 11.17 24.37
CA ILE A 309 1.48 10.41 23.98
C ILE A 309 2.67 10.83 24.86
N ALA A 310 2.91 12.13 25.01
CA ALA A 310 4.00 12.64 25.84
C ALA A 310 3.88 12.15 27.30
N ILE A 311 2.69 12.25 27.90
CA ILE A 311 2.45 11.77 29.26
C ILE A 311 2.66 10.25 29.35
N GLY A 312 2.18 9.48 28.37
CA GLY A 312 2.36 8.02 28.32
C GLY A 312 3.83 7.61 28.19
N LEU A 313 4.60 8.30 27.34
CA LEU A 313 6.04 8.07 27.18
C LEU A 313 6.79 8.36 28.49
N GLU A 314 6.54 9.52 29.10
CA GLU A 314 7.16 9.93 30.36
C GLU A 314 6.86 8.91 31.48
N ARG A 315 5.61 8.47 31.61
CA ARG A 315 5.20 7.46 32.61
C ARG A 315 5.79 6.08 32.36
N SER A 316 5.96 5.70 31.10
CA SER A 316 6.49 4.39 30.75
C SER A 316 7.96 4.24 31.16
N GLY A 317 8.72 5.34 31.13
CA GLY A 317 10.15 5.37 31.44
C GLY A 317 11.04 4.68 30.39
N TYR A 318 10.48 4.24 29.25
CA TYR A 318 11.28 3.69 28.15
C TYR A 318 12.02 4.78 27.39
N ARG A 319 13.13 4.41 26.78
CA ARG A 319 13.80 5.27 25.81
C ARG A 319 12.96 5.35 24.55
N PHE A 320 12.86 6.53 23.95
CA PHE A 320 12.03 6.71 22.77
C PHE A 320 12.65 7.59 21.69
N LEU A 321 12.33 7.29 20.45
CA LEU A 321 12.49 8.20 19.32
C LEU A 321 11.09 8.44 18.74
N TRP A 322 10.64 9.69 18.76
CA TRP A 322 9.28 10.05 18.36
C TRP A 322 9.30 11.07 17.21
N SER A 323 8.83 10.65 16.05
CA SER A 323 8.61 11.51 14.88
C SER A 323 7.21 12.11 14.93
N ILE A 324 7.12 13.44 14.88
CA ILE A 324 5.86 14.20 14.87
C ILE A 324 5.80 15.17 13.69
N ARG A 325 4.60 15.41 13.19
CA ARG A 325 4.31 16.27 12.04
C ARG A 325 3.14 17.20 12.36
N GLU A 326 3.19 18.44 11.86
CA GLU A 326 2.10 19.40 12.01
C GLU A 326 0.92 18.96 11.13
N GLN A 327 -0.31 19.07 11.67
CA GLN A 327 -1.53 18.79 10.91
C GLN A 327 -1.61 19.64 9.62
N PRO A 328 -2.11 19.07 8.51
CA PRO A 328 -2.41 19.84 7.30
C PRO A 328 -3.30 21.07 7.60
N LYS A 329 -2.99 22.20 6.97
CA LYS A 329 -3.77 23.45 7.14
C LYS A 329 -5.01 23.48 6.24
N GLY A 330 -5.03 22.63 5.22
CA GLY A 330 -6.12 22.46 4.26
C GLY A 330 -6.32 20.99 3.90
N LYS A 331 -7.46 20.70 3.27
CA LYS A 331 -7.91 19.33 2.94
C LYS A 331 -6.98 18.56 2.00
N LEU A 332 -6.21 19.26 1.17
CA LEU A 332 -5.26 18.68 0.22
C LEU A 332 -3.80 18.89 0.63
N ASP A 333 -3.57 19.65 1.72
CA ASP A 333 -2.24 19.97 2.19
C ASP A 333 -1.58 18.70 2.77
N LEU A 334 -0.26 18.67 2.70
CA LEU A 334 0.53 17.64 3.38
C LEU A 334 0.80 18.07 4.83
N PRO A 335 1.05 17.13 5.75
CA PRO A 335 1.52 17.47 7.08
C PRO A 335 2.79 18.33 7.02
N GLY A 336 2.86 19.34 7.87
CA GLY A 336 4.00 20.25 7.99
C GLY A 336 5.07 19.74 8.96
N GLU A 337 6.10 20.56 9.14
CA GLU A 337 7.11 20.41 10.19
C GLU A 337 6.85 21.44 11.29
N TYR A 338 6.99 21.05 12.55
CA TYR A 338 6.84 21.98 13.67
C TYR A 338 8.04 22.94 13.74
N THR A 339 7.76 24.25 13.76
CA THR A 339 8.79 25.27 14.00
C THR A 339 9.25 25.30 15.46
N ASN A 340 8.35 24.97 16.39
CA ASN A 340 8.64 24.79 17.81
C ASN A 340 7.83 23.61 18.36
N VAL A 341 8.50 22.48 18.57
CA VAL A 341 7.90 21.26 19.13
C VAL A 341 7.46 21.45 20.59
N GLU A 342 8.10 22.32 21.37
CA GLU A 342 7.71 22.57 22.77
C GLU A 342 6.32 23.18 22.88
N ALA A 343 5.88 23.93 21.87
CA ALA A 343 4.58 24.59 21.87
C ALA A 343 3.39 23.62 21.83
N VAL A 344 3.62 22.37 21.40
CA VAL A 344 2.56 21.34 21.28
C VAL A 344 2.69 20.21 22.30
N LEU A 345 3.75 20.22 23.10
CA LEU A 345 4.02 19.21 24.13
C LEU A 345 3.70 19.77 25.53
N PRO A 346 3.53 18.90 26.54
CA PRO A 346 3.38 19.36 27.92
C PRO A 346 4.59 20.19 28.36
N ALA A 347 4.35 21.27 29.11
CA ALA A 347 5.41 22.17 29.56
C ALA A 347 6.55 21.40 30.26
N GLY A 348 7.80 21.65 29.85
CA GLY A 348 9.00 21.01 30.39
C GLY A 348 9.17 19.52 30.02
N PHE A 349 8.36 18.96 29.12
CA PHE A 349 8.46 17.54 28.73
C PHE A 349 9.84 17.21 28.13
N LEU A 350 10.36 18.06 27.24
CA LEU A 350 11.68 17.83 26.62
C LEU A 350 12.80 17.83 27.68
N ASP A 351 12.76 18.76 28.64
CA ASP A 351 13.74 18.81 29.73
C ASP A 351 13.68 17.56 30.61
N ARG A 352 12.47 17.13 30.99
CA ARG A 352 12.28 15.93 31.82
C ARG A 352 12.69 14.64 31.12
N THR A 353 12.68 14.62 29.78
CA THR A 353 12.98 13.44 28.96
C THR A 353 14.28 13.54 28.17
N ALA A 354 15.10 14.59 28.39
CA ALA A 354 16.32 14.85 27.62
C ALA A 354 17.33 13.68 27.61
N GLY A 355 17.36 12.87 28.67
CA GLY A 355 18.20 11.67 28.76
C GLY A 355 17.52 10.37 28.30
N LEU A 356 16.22 10.41 27.99
CA LEU A 356 15.40 9.25 27.65
C LEU A 356 14.97 9.23 26.19
N GLY A 357 14.73 10.37 25.55
CA GLY A 357 14.23 10.33 24.19
C GLY A 357 14.43 11.59 23.36
N ILE A 358 14.22 11.41 22.06
CA ILE A 358 14.27 12.46 21.05
C ILE A 358 12.86 12.64 20.48
N VAL A 359 12.40 13.89 20.42
CA VAL A 359 11.26 14.30 19.59
C VAL A 359 11.79 15.04 18.37
N CYS A 360 11.34 14.63 17.19
CA CYS A 360 11.85 15.17 15.94
C CYS A 360 10.77 15.22 14.86
N GLY A 361 11.07 15.91 13.76
CA GLY A 361 10.26 15.91 12.56
C GLY A 361 10.37 14.60 11.78
N TRP A 362 10.54 14.70 10.47
CA TRP A 362 10.80 13.55 9.62
C TRP A 362 12.10 12.80 9.95
N VAL A 363 12.07 11.48 9.71
CA VAL A 363 13.16 10.55 10.02
C VAL A 363 13.46 9.61 8.87
N GLN A 364 14.72 9.16 8.75
CA GLN A 364 15.10 8.06 7.88
C GLN A 364 14.65 6.71 8.49
N GLN A 365 13.34 6.44 8.42
CA GLN A 365 12.67 5.32 9.10
C GLN A 365 13.37 3.97 8.92
N VAL A 366 13.74 3.62 7.70
CA VAL A 366 14.45 2.34 7.41
C VAL A 366 15.77 2.24 8.17
N ARG A 367 16.53 3.34 8.27
CA ARG A 367 17.79 3.36 9.05
C ARG A 367 17.52 3.22 10.53
N VAL A 368 16.51 3.92 11.05
CA VAL A 368 16.08 3.80 12.45
C VAL A 368 15.70 2.34 12.75
N LEU A 369 14.80 1.74 11.96
CA LEU A 369 14.36 0.35 12.16
C LEU A 369 15.51 -0.65 12.03
N SER A 370 16.53 -0.35 11.22
CA SER A 370 17.73 -1.19 11.11
C SER A 370 18.67 -1.12 12.31
N HIS A 371 18.51 -0.12 13.18
CA HIS A 371 19.44 0.16 14.27
C HIS A 371 19.25 -0.82 15.45
N GLN A 372 20.35 -1.34 15.98
CA GLN A 372 20.35 -2.36 17.05
C GLN A 372 19.65 -1.92 18.35
N ALA A 373 19.61 -0.62 18.61
CA ALA A 373 18.94 -0.06 19.79
C ALA A 373 17.41 -0.16 19.73
N ILE A 374 16.82 -0.22 18.53
CA ILE A 374 15.36 -0.29 18.38
C ILE A 374 14.85 -1.64 18.85
N ARG A 375 13.90 -1.60 19.79
CA ARG A 375 13.22 -2.77 20.37
C ARG A 375 11.87 -3.04 19.73
N GLY A 376 11.15 -1.98 19.40
CA GLY A 376 9.76 -2.02 18.96
C GLY A 376 9.34 -0.72 18.28
N PHE A 377 8.27 -0.79 17.52
CA PHE A 377 7.78 0.29 16.67
C PHE A 377 6.28 0.54 16.91
N VAL A 378 5.92 1.69 17.47
CA VAL A 378 4.53 2.17 17.45
C VAL A 378 4.27 2.77 16.08
N SER A 379 3.39 2.11 15.32
CA SER A 379 3.22 2.39 13.89
C SER A 379 1.76 2.61 13.53
N HIS A 380 1.55 3.54 12.59
CA HIS A 380 0.29 3.66 11.86
C HIS A 380 -0.10 2.45 11.01
N CYS A 381 0.71 1.40 10.95
CA CYS A 381 0.37 0.16 10.21
C CYS A 381 0.16 0.36 8.70
N GLY A 382 0.72 1.42 8.11
CA GLY A 382 0.85 1.50 6.65
C GLY A 382 1.72 0.37 6.13
N TRP A 383 1.35 -0.21 4.98
CA TRP A 383 1.93 -1.48 4.54
C TRP A 383 3.46 -1.42 4.34
N ASN A 384 3.99 -0.34 3.76
CA ASN A 384 5.44 -0.16 3.63
C ASN A 384 6.14 -0.18 5.00
N SER A 385 5.58 0.49 6.01
CA SER A 385 6.13 0.47 7.38
C SER A 385 6.08 -0.92 8.01
N ILE A 386 5.05 -1.72 7.73
CA ILE A 386 4.97 -3.11 8.18
C ILE A 386 6.10 -3.93 7.54
N LEU A 387 6.26 -3.85 6.23
CA LEU A 387 7.31 -4.57 5.51
C LEU A 387 8.71 -4.16 5.97
N GLU A 388 8.97 -2.88 6.20
CA GLU A 388 10.24 -2.40 6.76
C GLU A 388 10.48 -2.98 8.17
N SER A 389 9.46 -2.99 9.03
CA SER A 389 9.55 -3.54 10.38
C SER A 389 9.83 -5.05 10.36
N VAL A 390 9.13 -5.79 9.51
CA VAL A 390 9.35 -7.24 9.29
C VAL A 390 10.78 -7.49 8.78
N TRP A 391 11.23 -6.72 7.79
CA TRP A 391 12.57 -6.85 7.21
C TRP A 391 13.70 -6.65 8.23
N HIS A 392 13.48 -5.77 9.21
CA HIS A 392 14.43 -5.51 10.28
C HIS A 392 14.19 -6.36 11.54
N GLY A 393 13.06 -7.06 11.63
CA GLY A 393 12.68 -7.91 12.75
C GLY A 393 12.31 -7.10 13.99
N VAL A 394 11.63 -5.97 13.80
CA VAL A 394 11.13 -5.09 14.86
C VAL A 394 9.64 -5.36 15.05
N PRO A 395 9.18 -5.78 16.25
CA PRO A 395 7.77 -5.92 16.55
C PRO A 395 7.02 -4.58 16.50
N ILE A 396 5.76 -4.61 16.08
CA ILE A 396 4.91 -3.42 15.98
C ILE A 396 3.91 -3.37 17.13
N ALA A 397 3.71 -2.19 17.72
CA ALA A 397 2.50 -1.85 18.45
C ALA A 397 1.56 -1.08 17.52
N THR A 398 0.36 -1.63 17.29
CA THR A 398 -0.54 -1.13 16.25
C THR A 398 -1.26 0.14 16.70
N TRP A 399 -1.21 1.17 15.85
CA TRP A 399 -1.96 2.39 16.05
C TRP A 399 -2.35 3.02 14.70
N PRO A 400 -3.28 2.39 13.96
CA PRO A 400 -3.68 2.84 12.62
C PRO A 400 -4.31 4.22 12.63
N VAL A 401 -4.32 4.91 11.49
CA VAL A 401 -4.84 6.30 11.38
C VAL A 401 -5.74 6.49 10.16
N TYR A 402 -5.36 5.99 8.98
CA TYR A 402 -6.05 6.24 7.70
C TYR A 402 -5.91 5.08 6.69
N ALA A 403 -6.47 5.24 5.49
CA ALA A 403 -6.43 4.24 4.41
C ALA A 403 -6.90 2.85 4.87
N GLU A 404 -6.15 1.79 4.56
CA GLU A 404 -6.42 0.40 4.93
C GLU A 404 -5.75 -0.04 6.25
N GLN A 405 -5.16 0.91 6.99
CA GLN A 405 -4.31 0.61 8.14
C GLN A 405 -5.02 -0.16 9.26
N GLN A 406 -6.32 0.05 9.44
CA GLN A 406 -7.11 -0.69 10.42
C GLN A 406 -7.19 -2.18 10.07
N MET A 407 -7.34 -2.52 8.78
CA MET A 407 -7.27 -3.90 8.29
C MET A 407 -5.88 -4.50 8.49
N ASN A 408 -4.83 -3.74 8.13
CA ASN A 408 -3.45 -4.18 8.33
C ASN A 408 -3.14 -4.44 9.81
N ALA A 409 -3.59 -3.56 10.71
CA ALA A 409 -3.44 -3.72 12.16
C ALA A 409 -4.19 -4.95 12.67
N PHE A 410 -5.41 -5.17 12.20
CA PHE A 410 -6.21 -6.35 12.52
C PHE A 410 -5.50 -7.64 12.10
N GLU A 411 -5.05 -7.74 10.86
CA GLU A 411 -4.32 -8.91 10.36
C GLU A 411 -3.05 -9.16 11.18
N LEU A 412 -2.24 -8.11 11.39
CA LEU A 412 -0.96 -8.20 12.10
C LEU A 412 -1.09 -8.76 13.53
N VAL A 413 -2.14 -8.33 14.25
CA VAL A 413 -2.38 -8.73 15.64
C VAL A 413 -3.21 -10.01 15.74
N LYS A 414 -4.34 -10.06 15.02
CA LYS A 414 -5.34 -11.12 15.20
C LYS A 414 -5.03 -12.36 14.39
N GLU A 415 -4.34 -12.26 13.25
CA GLU A 415 -4.10 -13.40 12.37
C GLU A 415 -2.64 -13.84 12.38
N LEU A 416 -1.71 -12.90 12.22
CA LEU A 416 -0.29 -13.21 12.08
C LEU A 416 0.45 -13.31 13.43
N GLY A 417 -0.06 -12.64 14.47
CA GLY A 417 0.60 -12.59 15.78
C GLY A 417 1.99 -11.93 15.73
N LEU A 418 2.18 -10.97 14.83
CA LEU A 418 3.43 -10.24 14.59
C LEU A 418 3.45 -8.86 15.26
N GLY A 419 2.37 -8.47 15.94
CA GLY A 419 2.25 -7.19 16.62
C GLY A 419 1.48 -7.28 17.94
N VAL A 420 1.55 -6.20 18.71
CA VAL A 420 0.77 -5.99 19.93
C VAL A 420 -0.22 -4.86 19.71
N GLU A 421 -1.38 -4.94 20.36
CA GLU A 421 -2.46 -4.00 20.17
C GLU A 421 -2.35 -2.79 21.11
N ILE A 422 -2.15 -1.57 20.59
CA ILE A 422 -2.60 -0.36 21.28
C ILE A 422 -4.04 -0.10 20.85
N ARG A 423 -4.26 0.12 19.55
CA ARG A 423 -5.56 0.22 18.90
C ARG A 423 -5.58 -0.50 17.57
N LEU A 424 -6.76 -0.91 17.12
CA LEU A 424 -7.00 -1.49 15.79
C LEU A 424 -7.91 -0.64 14.92
N ASP A 425 -8.78 0.17 15.53
CA ASP A 425 -9.82 0.94 14.85
C ASP A 425 -9.62 2.46 14.87
N TYR A 426 -8.51 2.93 15.46
CA TYR A 426 -8.20 4.36 15.56
C TYR A 426 -8.18 5.01 14.17
N ARG A 427 -8.77 6.20 14.09
CA ARG A 427 -8.86 7.04 12.89
C ARG A 427 -9.18 8.48 13.27
N GLU A 428 -9.17 9.38 12.29
CA GLU A 428 -9.66 10.75 12.48
C GLU A 428 -11.10 10.73 13.06
N GLY A 429 -11.30 11.45 14.17
CA GLY A 429 -12.57 11.49 14.91
C GLY A 429 -12.74 10.40 15.97
N SER A 430 -11.78 9.48 16.15
CA SER A 430 -11.76 8.56 17.29
C SER A 430 -11.50 9.29 18.61
N ASP A 431 -11.93 8.67 19.71
CA ASP A 431 -11.52 9.08 21.05
C ASP A 431 -10.00 9.04 21.21
N LEU A 432 -9.48 9.87 22.12
CA LEU A 432 -8.06 9.90 22.43
C LEU A 432 -7.58 8.54 22.96
N VAL A 433 -6.43 8.09 22.47
CA VAL A 433 -5.67 7.06 23.16
C VAL A 433 -5.01 7.72 24.35
N VAL A 434 -5.55 7.45 25.53
CA VAL A 434 -5.08 8.04 26.78
C VAL A 434 -3.71 7.50 27.17
N ALA A 435 -2.97 8.28 27.97
CA ALA A 435 -1.61 7.97 28.41
C ALA A 435 -1.48 6.56 29.04
N GLU A 436 -2.45 6.14 29.85
CA GLU A 436 -2.46 4.80 30.45
C GLU A 436 -2.57 3.69 29.41
N GLU A 437 -3.30 3.93 28.32
CA GLU A 437 -3.48 2.96 27.25
C GLU A 437 -2.20 2.79 26.43
N LEU A 438 -1.56 3.91 26.08
CA LEU A 438 -0.24 3.89 25.46
C LEU A 438 0.77 3.19 26.38
N GLU A 439 0.83 3.54 27.66
CA GLU A 439 1.75 2.94 28.63
C GLU A 439 1.60 1.41 28.66
N ARG A 440 0.36 0.88 28.72
CA ARG A 440 0.11 -0.57 28.67
C ARG A 440 0.54 -1.20 27.35
N GLY A 441 0.35 -0.51 26.23
CA GLY A 441 0.83 -0.96 24.92
C GLY A 441 2.36 -1.03 24.85
N LEU A 442 3.05 0.00 25.34
CA LEU A 442 4.50 0.06 25.41
C LEU A 442 5.07 -1.04 26.31
N ARG A 443 4.47 -1.27 27.48
CA ARG A 443 4.89 -2.37 28.37
C ARG A 443 4.77 -3.73 27.68
N ARG A 444 3.66 -4.00 26.98
CA ARG A 444 3.49 -5.23 26.18
C ARG A 444 4.49 -5.33 25.04
N LEU A 445 4.85 -4.22 24.39
CA LEU A 445 5.83 -4.21 23.30
C LEU A 445 7.27 -4.44 23.79
N MET A 446 7.63 -3.80 24.90
CA MET A 446 8.99 -3.71 25.39
C MET A 446 9.34 -4.88 26.32
N ASP A 447 8.46 -5.16 27.28
CA ASP A 447 8.64 -6.18 28.33
C ASP A 447 7.88 -7.48 28.03
N GLY A 448 6.91 -7.43 27.10
CA GLY A 448 6.07 -8.58 26.77
C GLY A 448 6.84 -9.76 26.18
N GLU A 449 6.17 -10.90 26.19
CA GLU A 449 6.76 -12.22 26.00
C GLU A 449 7.55 -12.39 24.69
N ASP A 450 8.49 -13.34 24.74
CA ASP A 450 9.38 -13.68 23.62
C ASP A 450 8.64 -14.20 22.37
N GLU A 451 7.35 -14.56 22.44
CA GLU A 451 6.63 -15.18 21.31
C GLU A 451 6.50 -14.25 20.10
N VAL A 452 5.95 -13.03 20.27
CA VAL A 452 5.82 -12.07 19.15
C VAL A 452 7.20 -11.73 18.60
N LYS A 453 8.19 -11.56 19.48
CA LYS A 453 9.58 -11.28 19.09
C LYS A 453 10.20 -12.44 18.31
N ALA A 454 9.95 -13.69 18.72
CA ALA A 454 10.41 -14.89 18.03
C ALA A 454 9.75 -15.02 16.66
N LYS A 455 8.43 -14.83 16.57
CA LYS A 455 7.69 -14.83 15.30
C LYS A 455 8.19 -13.75 14.35
N VAL A 456 8.41 -12.53 14.83
CA VAL A 456 8.96 -11.43 14.02
C VAL A 456 10.40 -11.72 13.57
N ARG A 457 11.23 -12.32 14.43
CA ARG A 457 12.59 -12.75 14.05
C ARG A 457 12.56 -13.86 12.98
N GLU A 458 11.65 -14.80 13.10
CA GLU A 458 11.43 -15.84 12.08
C GLU A 458 10.95 -15.21 10.77
N MET A 459 9.99 -14.29 10.84
CA MET A 459 9.44 -13.61 9.68
C MET A 459 10.48 -12.74 8.97
N LYS A 460 11.41 -12.11 9.71
CA LYS A 460 12.60 -11.45 9.15
C LYS A 460 13.46 -12.39 8.31
N ALA A 461 13.67 -13.62 8.77
CA ALA A 461 14.46 -14.59 8.01
C ALA A 461 13.71 -15.01 6.73
N LYS A 462 12.41 -15.31 6.86
CA LYS A 462 11.52 -15.65 5.74
C LYS A 462 11.45 -14.54 4.70
N SER A 463 11.31 -13.28 5.12
CA SER A 463 11.22 -12.12 4.22
C SER A 463 12.48 -11.97 3.34
N ARG A 464 13.65 -12.32 3.88
CA ARG A 464 14.92 -12.31 3.12
C ARG A 464 14.99 -13.50 2.17
N MET A 465 14.66 -14.69 2.67
CA MET A 465 14.68 -15.93 1.88
C MET A 465 13.72 -15.88 0.69
N ALA A 466 12.56 -15.22 0.82
CA ALA A 466 11.59 -15.05 -0.24
C ALA A 466 12.19 -14.39 -1.50
N LEU A 467 13.13 -13.46 -1.33
CA LEU A 467 13.81 -12.73 -2.42
C LEU A 467 15.06 -13.44 -2.95
N MET A 468 15.60 -14.44 -2.24
CA MET A 468 16.78 -15.18 -2.68
C MET A 468 16.42 -16.12 -3.84
N GLU A 469 17.43 -16.57 -4.59
CA GLU A 469 17.23 -17.56 -5.64
C GLU A 469 16.49 -18.79 -5.09
N ASN A 470 15.43 -19.21 -5.80
CA ASN A 470 14.46 -20.25 -5.39
C ASN A 470 13.49 -19.88 -4.25
N GLY A 471 13.55 -18.67 -3.70
CA GLY A 471 12.54 -18.10 -2.81
C GLY A 471 11.18 -17.92 -3.47
N SER A 472 10.13 -17.77 -2.66
CA SER A 472 8.74 -17.65 -3.12
C SER A 472 8.54 -16.45 -4.05
N SER A 473 8.97 -15.26 -3.63
CA SER A 473 8.89 -14.02 -4.41
C SER A 473 9.80 -14.03 -5.63
N TYR A 474 11.01 -14.59 -5.51
CA TYR A 474 11.92 -14.77 -6.65
C TYR A 474 11.29 -15.62 -7.75
N LYS A 475 10.67 -16.74 -7.39
CA LYS A 475 9.96 -17.63 -8.32
C LYS A 475 8.75 -16.94 -8.93
N SER A 476 7.96 -16.25 -8.11
CA SER A 476 6.80 -15.48 -8.55
C SER A 476 7.16 -14.41 -9.59
N LEU A 477 8.22 -13.64 -9.34
CA LEU A 477 8.74 -12.66 -10.30
C LEU A 477 9.26 -13.34 -11.57
N THR A 478 9.94 -14.48 -11.44
CA THR A 478 10.40 -15.26 -12.60
C THR A 478 9.22 -15.71 -13.46
N SER A 479 8.13 -16.18 -12.84
CA SER A 479 6.90 -16.56 -13.54
C SER A 479 6.23 -15.37 -14.22
N LEU A 480 6.16 -14.21 -13.56
CA LEU A 480 5.67 -12.97 -14.17
C LEU A 480 6.47 -12.59 -15.42
N ILE A 481 7.81 -12.63 -15.34
CA ILE A 481 8.70 -12.29 -16.45
C ILE A 481 8.54 -13.26 -17.62
N GLN A 482 8.38 -14.55 -17.33
CA GLN A 482 8.11 -15.58 -18.34
C GLN A 482 6.77 -15.35 -19.04
N GLU A 483 5.73 -15.03 -18.28
CA GLU A 483 4.40 -14.69 -18.82
C GLU A 483 4.46 -13.46 -19.74
N ILE A 484 5.13 -12.39 -19.31
CA ILE A 484 5.29 -11.16 -20.13
C ILE A 484 6.08 -11.49 -21.40
N SER A 485 7.21 -12.19 -21.27
CA SER A 485 8.07 -12.54 -22.41
C SER A 485 7.34 -13.44 -23.42
N GLY A 486 6.61 -14.45 -22.93
CA GLY A 486 5.86 -15.39 -23.77
C GLY A 486 4.78 -14.69 -24.59
N ARG A 487 4.04 -13.76 -23.98
CA ARG A 487 3.02 -12.96 -24.69
C ARG A 487 3.60 -12.12 -25.82
N ILE A 488 4.77 -11.51 -25.61
CA ILE A 488 5.43 -10.71 -26.65
C ILE A 488 5.82 -11.61 -27.82
N GLN A 489 6.39 -12.78 -27.53
CA GLN A 489 6.76 -13.76 -28.56
C GLN A 489 5.55 -14.25 -29.36
N GLU A 490 4.40 -14.47 -28.71
CA GLU A 490 3.14 -14.83 -29.40
C GLU A 490 2.60 -13.72 -30.31
N LEU A 491 2.74 -12.45 -29.89
CA LEU A 491 2.36 -11.28 -30.68
C LEU A 491 3.28 -11.10 -31.89
N GLU A 492 4.60 -11.27 -31.71
CA GLU A 492 5.62 -11.16 -32.76
C GLU A 492 5.56 -12.33 -33.76
N ALA A 493 5.22 -13.54 -33.30
CA ALA A 493 5.08 -14.74 -34.15
C ALA A 493 3.87 -14.67 -35.10
N GLY A 494 3.06 -13.61 -35.05
CA GLY A 494 2.00 -13.38 -36.04
C GLY A 494 0.85 -14.38 -35.95
N THR A 495 0.57 -14.94 -34.77
CA THR A 495 -0.68 -15.66 -34.51
C THR A 495 -1.85 -14.67 -34.54
N SER A 496 -2.25 -14.27 -35.75
CA SER A 496 -3.47 -13.54 -36.01
C SER A 496 -4.62 -14.46 -35.64
N LEU A 497 -5.14 -14.29 -34.42
CA LEU A 497 -6.50 -14.70 -34.11
C LEU A 497 -7.39 -14.04 -35.17
N THR A 498 -8.07 -14.89 -35.94
CA THR A 498 -9.08 -14.42 -36.90
C THR A 498 -10.09 -13.54 -36.16
N ASN A 499 -10.74 -12.59 -36.85
CA ASN A 499 -11.79 -11.77 -36.22
C ASN A 499 -12.86 -12.63 -35.53
N ALA A 500 -13.12 -13.84 -36.05
CA ALA A 500 -14.00 -14.82 -35.43
C ALA A 500 -13.46 -15.31 -34.08
N GLN A 501 -12.19 -15.70 -34.00
CA GLN A 501 -11.55 -16.12 -32.76
C GLN A 501 -11.40 -14.97 -31.75
N LYS A 502 -11.16 -13.74 -32.19
CA LYS A 502 -11.20 -12.56 -31.31
C LYS A 502 -12.59 -12.32 -30.74
N MET A 503 -13.63 -12.35 -31.58
CA MET A 503 -15.02 -12.21 -31.12
C MET A 503 -15.44 -13.35 -30.18
N GLU A 504 -14.95 -14.57 -30.42
CA GLU A 504 -15.24 -15.74 -29.58
C GLU A 504 -14.50 -15.67 -28.24
N ILE A 505 -13.25 -15.19 -28.22
CA ILE A 505 -12.50 -14.88 -27.00
C ILE A 505 -13.17 -13.73 -26.23
N ASP A 506 -13.61 -12.67 -26.89
CA ASP A 506 -14.26 -11.53 -26.24
C ASP A 506 -15.66 -11.90 -25.73
N ALA A 507 -16.40 -12.74 -26.46
CA ALA A 507 -17.67 -13.30 -26.00
C ALA A 507 -17.48 -14.25 -24.81
N GLN A 508 -16.41 -15.07 -24.83
CA GLN A 508 -16.06 -15.95 -23.72
C GLN A 508 -15.62 -15.13 -22.50
N LYS A 509 -14.79 -14.10 -22.68
CA LYS A 509 -14.42 -13.15 -21.62
C LYS A 509 -15.64 -12.46 -21.02
N LEU A 510 -16.59 -12.01 -21.85
CA LEU A 510 -17.82 -11.37 -21.39
C LEU A 510 -18.73 -12.35 -20.63
N LYS A 511 -18.80 -13.61 -21.08
CA LYS A 511 -19.53 -14.69 -20.41
C LYS A 511 -18.88 -15.03 -19.07
N ASP A 512 -17.55 -15.16 -19.05
CA ASP A 512 -16.76 -15.38 -17.85
C ASP A 512 -16.88 -14.20 -16.89
N LEU A 513 -16.92 -12.95 -17.36
CA LEU A 513 -17.13 -11.77 -16.52
C LEU A 513 -18.51 -11.79 -15.84
N LYS A 514 -19.56 -12.20 -16.57
CA LYS A 514 -20.91 -12.37 -16.03
C LYS A 514 -20.98 -13.51 -15.01
N VAL A 515 -20.31 -14.63 -15.28
CA VAL A 515 -20.22 -15.77 -14.35
C VAL A 515 -19.42 -15.40 -13.11
N LYS A 516 -18.30 -14.68 -13.24
CA LYS A 516 -17.48 -14.18 -12.13
C LYS A 516 -18.26 -13.22 -11.23
N ASN A 517 -18.99 -12.27 -11.82
CA ASN A 517 -19.89 -11.40 -11.05
C ASN A 517 -20.94 -12.21 -10.27
N TYR A 518 -21.39 -13.35 -10.79
CA TYR A 518 -22.33 -14.24 -10.10
C TYR A 518 -21.67 -15.08 -8.99
N LEU A 519 -20.44 -15.56 -9.22
CA LEU A 519 -19.67 -16.33 -8.23
C LEU A 519 -19.28 -15.49 -7.01
N PHE A 520 -18.96 -14.21 -7.21
CA PHE A 520 -18.71 -13.27 -6.12
C PHE A 520 -19.98 -12.90 -5.32
N GLN A 521 -21.17 -13.13 -5.88
CA GLN A 521 -22.45 -12.93 -5.20
C GLN A 521 -22.94 -14.16 -4.43
N ALA A 522 -22.41 -15.35 -4.73
CA ALA A 522 -22.83 -16.60 -4.10
C ALA A 522 -22.06 -16.82 -2.78
N SER A 523 -22.60 -16.29 -1.68
CA SER A 523 -22.05 -16.48 -0.32
C SER A 523 -22.26 -17.89 0.27
N ASP A 524 -22.74 -18.85 -0.52
CA ASP A 524 -23.12 -20.18 -0.04
C ASP A 524 -22.42 -21.29 -0.86
N HIS A 525 -21.58 -22.06 -0.17
CA HIS A 525 -20.78 -23.14 -0.73
C HIS A 525 -21.64 -24.23 -1.42
N SER A 526 -22.91 -24.37 -1.03
CA SER A 526 -23.86 -25.33 -1.61
C SER A 526 -24.36 -24.94 -3.01
N ILE A 527 -24.37 -23.63 -3.33
CA ILE A 527 -24.76 -23.12 -4.65
C ILE A 527 -23.61 -23.37 -5.66
N LEU A 528 -22.37 -23.24 -5.20
CA LEU A 528 -21.16 -23.54 -5.98
C LEU A 528 -21.11 -25.01 -6.45
N GLU A 529 -21.42 -25.97 -5.58
CA GLU A 529 -21.49 -27.40 -5.96
C GLU A 529 -22.63 -27.66 -6.97
N THR A 530 -23.76 -26.97 -6.81
CA THR A 530 -24.91 -27.13 -7.71
C THR A 530 -24.64 -26.61 -9.12
N ILE A 531 -23.87 -25.52 -9.25
CA ILE A 531 -23.51 -24.91 -10.54
C ILE A 531 -22.40 -25.70 -11.23
N LEU A 532 -21.40 -26.17 -10.49
CA LEU A 532 -20.30 -26.98 -11.05
C LEU A 532 -20.76 -28.37 -11.50
N CYS A 533 -21.79 -28.94 -10.89
CA CYS A 533 -22.32 -30.26 -11.25
C CYS A 533 -23.44 -30.25 -12.32
N LYS A 534 -23.98 -29.10 -12.72
CA LYS A 534 -25.09 -29.05 -13.69
C LYS A 534 -24.70 -28.37 -15.00
N ASP A 535 -24.56 -29.22 -16.02
CA ASP A 535 -24.51 -28.89 -17.44
C ASP A 535 -25.79 -28.11 -17.83
N THR A 536 -25.73 -26.78 -17.74
CA THR A 536 -26.88 -25.88 -17.90
C THR A 536 -27.09 -25.54 -19.37
N ALA A 537 -27.47 -26.55 -20.13
CA ALA A 537 -28.13 -26.41 -21.42
C ALA A 537 -29.62 -26.75 -21.28
N LYS A 538 -30.36 -25.96 -20.50
CA LYS A 538 -31.81 -25.70 -20.66
C LYS A 538 -32.34 -24.89 -19.48
N HIS A 539 -33.11 -23.86 -19.84
CA HIS A 539 -33.90 -22.97 -18.99
C HIS A 539 -33.16 -21.74 -18.45
N ILE A 540 -33.16 -20.71 -19.30
CA ILE A 540 -33.37 -19.32 -18.89
C ILE A 540 -34.88 -19.07 -18.97
#